data_AF-A0AA41XS41-F1
#
_entry.id   AF-A0AA41XS41-F1
#
_cell.length_a   1.000
_cell.length_b   1.000
_cell.length_c   1.000
_cell.angle_alpha   90.00
_cell.angle_beta   90.00
_cell.angle_gamma   90.00
#
_symmetry.space_group_name_H-M   'P 1'
#
loop_
_entity.id
_entity.type
_entity.pdbx_description
1 polymer ?
#
loop_
_entity_poly.entity_id
_entity_poly.type
_entity_poly.pdbx_seq_one_letter_code
_entity_poly.pdbx_strand_id
1 'polypeptide(L)'
;MRTVIGLGQLRSDACSYLERVAAGETIDVVRRGKLVAQILSVGSWRAAPILARPNTSGWVGLDELRTRAGRCFDRVAAGETVDVVRGGRLVARIVSAAPSR
;
A
#
# COMPACT_ATOMS: atom_id res chain seq x y z
N MET A 1 2.07 -8.95 -12.70
CA MET A 1 0.84 -9.69 -12.31
C MET A 1 -0.01 -8.77 -11.45
N ARG A 2 -1.35 -8.89 -11.52
CA ARG A 2 -2.27 -8.09 -10.70
C ARG A 2 -3.21 -9.01 -9.93
N THR A 3 -3.36 -8.78 -8.63
CA THR A 3 -4.29 -9.53 -7.77
C THR A 3 -5.24 -8.56 -7.08
N VAL A 4 -6.53 -8.89 -7.10
CA VAL A 4 -7.57 -8.11 -6.41
C VAL A 4 -7.85 -8.76 -5.05
N ILE A 5 -7.81 -7.98 -3.97
CA ILE A 5 -8.06 -8.46 -2.60
C ILE A 5 -9.01 -7.53 -1.84
N GLY A 6 -9.78 -8.11 -0.91
CA GLY A 6 -10.56 -7.33 0.05
C GLY A 6 -9.70 -6.77 1.19
N LEU A 7 -10.16 -5.68 1.82
CA LEU A 7 -9.51 -5.12 3.02
C LEU A 7 -9.39 -6.12 4.19
N GLY A 8 -10.34 -7.06 4.31
CA GLY A 8 -10.29 -8.14 5.30
C GLY A 8 -9.18 -9.17 5.01
N GLN A 9 -8.94 -9.50 3.74
CA GLN A 9 -7.83 -10.36 3.33
C GLN A 9 -6.50 -9.66 3.59
N LEU A 10 -6.39 -8.38 3.23
CA LEU A 10 -5.18 -7.61 3.49
C LEU A 10 -4.84 -7.56 4.98
N ARG A 11 -5.84 -7.39 5.85
CA ARG A 11 -5.62 -7.41 7.31
C ARG A 11 -5.09 -8.76 7.81
N SER A 12 -5.54 -9.86 7.22
CA SER A 12 -5.19 -11.21 7.65
C SER A 12 -3.80 -11.62 7.14
N ASP A 13 -3.50 -11.33 5.87
CA ASP A 13 -2.30 -11.83 5.17
C ASP A 13 -1.40 -10.70 4.65
N ALA A 14 -1.37 -9.56 5.35
CA ALA A 14 -0.62 -8.37 4.95
C ALA A 14 0.84 -8.66 4.56
N CYS A 15 1.53 -9.53 5.30
CA CYS A 15 2.93 -9.86 5.04
C CYS A 15 3.11 -10.56 3.70
N SER A 16 2.34 -11.62 3.45
CA SER A 16 2.38 -12.41 2.22
C SER A 16 2.06 -11.56 1.00
N TYR A 17 1.08 -10.66 1.11
CA TYR A 17 0.75 -9.74 0.02
C TYR A 17 1.87 -8.71 -0.24
N LEU A 18 2.49 -8.15 0.80
CA LEU A 18 3.59 -7.21 0.62
C LEU A 18 4.85 -7.88 0.07
N GLU A 19 5.13 -9.13 0.40
CA GLU A 19 6.22 -9.91 -0.20
C GLU A 19 6.01 -10.10 -1.70
N ARG A 20 4.77 -10.41 -2.10
CA ARG A 20 4.39 -10.48 -3.53
C ARG A 20 4.56 -9.13 -4.22
N VAL A 21 4.16 -8.03 -3.58
CA VAL A 21 4.37 -6.69 -4.11
C VAL A 21 5.86 -6.35 -4.23
N ALA A 22 6.66 -6.72 -3.24
CA ALA A 22 8.11 -6.56 -3.29
C ALA A 22 8.75 -7.38 -4.43
N ALA A 23 8.16 -8.53 -4.79
CA ALA A 23 8.53 -9.32 -5.97
C ALA A 23 8.07 -8.72 -7.31
N GLY A 24 7.39 -7.57 -7.30
CA GLY A 24 6.92 -6.85 -8.49
C GLY A 24 5.45 -7.06 -8.81
N GLU A 25 4.68 -7.73 -7.94
CA GLU A 25 3.24 -7.80 -8.09
C GLU A 25 2.56 -6.47 -7.77
N THR A 26 1.43 -6.19 -8.41
CA THR A 26 0.54 -5.08 -8.04
C THR A 26 -0.72 -5.64 -7.43
N ILE A 27 -1.16 -5.08 -6.30
CA ILE A 27 -2.35 -5.56 -5.61
C ILE A 27 -3.42 -4.47 -5.60
N ASP A 28 -4.57 -4.80 -6.14
CA ASP A 28 -5.76 -3.96 -6.19
C ASP A 28 -6.60 -4.22 -4.92
N VAL A 29 -6.81 -3.19 -4.09
CA VAL A 29 -7.57 -3.31 -2.85
C VAL A 29 -9.00 -2.86 -3.07
N VAL A 30 -9.95 -3.77 -2.85
CA VAL A 30 -11.38 -3.50 -2.95
C VAL A 30 -12.05 -3.39 -1.58
N ARG A 31 -12.99 -2.45 -1.46
CA ARG A 31 -13.85 -2.28 -0.30
C ARG A 31 -15.29 -2.15 -0.77
N ARG A 32 -16.19 -2.99 -0.25
CA ARG A 32 -17.62 -3.01 -0.63
C ARG A 32 -17.82 -3.11 -2.16
N GLY A 33 -17.01 -3.93 -2.83
CA GLY A 33 -17.07 -4.13 -4.29
C GLY A 33 -16.45 -3.02 -5.14
N LYS A 34 -15.88 -1.97 -4.54
CA LYS A 34 -15.24 -0.87 -5.26
C LYS A 34 -13.73 -0.90 -5.05
N LEU A 35 -12.98 -0.68 -6.13
CA LEU A 35 -11.53 -0.47 -6.06
C LEU A 35 -11.26 0.85 -5.34
N VAL A 36 -10.55 0.78 -4.20
CA VAL A 36 -10.26 1.97 -3.39
C VAL A 36 -8.79 2.36 -3.42
N ALA A 37 -7.90 1.40 -3.69
CA ALA A 37 -6.46 1.64 -3.68
C ALA A 37 -5.71 0.59 -4.48
N GLN A 38 -4.47 0.93 -4.84
CA GLN A 38 -3.52 0.02 -5.46
C GLN A 38 -2.25 0.01 -4.63
N ILE A 39 -1.76 -1.18 -4.30
CA ILE A 39 -0.47 -1.39 -3.65
C ILE A 39 0.53 -1.72 -4.75
N LEU A 40 1.45 -0.80 -4.95
CA LEU A 40 2.47 -0.83 -5.98
C LEU A 40 3.83 -1.19 -5.36
N SER A 41 4.61 -1.94 -6.14
CA SER A 41 6.01 -2.14 -5.85
C SER A 41 6.76 -0.83 -6.06
N VAL A 42 7.65 -0.48 -5.12
CA VAL A 42 8.51 0.71 -5.25
C VAL A 42 9.76 0.45 -6.10
N GLY A 43 9.80 -0.68 -6.81
CA GLY A 43 10.96 -1.13 -7.56
C GLY A 43 12.00 -1.79 -6.66
N SER A 44 13.04 -2.36 -7.27
CA SER A 44 14.08 -3.12 -6.56
C SER A 44 14.55 -2.37 -5.31
N TRP A 45 14.38 -3.02 -4.15
CA TRP A 45 14.88 -2.79 -2.79
C TRP A 45 16.27 -2.14 -2.59
N ARG A 46 16.95 -1.71 -3.66
CA ARG A 46 18.32 -1.21 -3.71
C ARG A 46 18.52 0.26 -4.08
N ALA A 47 17.54 1.01 -4.58
CA ALA A 47 17.86 2.32 -5.15
C ALA A 47 16.81 3.42 -4.94
N ALA A 48 16.48 3.73 -3.69
CA ALA A 48 16.26 5.14 -3.33
C ALA A 48 16.54 5.30 -1.83
N PRO A 49 17.56 6.06 -1.42
CA PRO A 49 17.55 6.59 -0.07
C PRO A 49 16.23 7.35 0.11
N ILE A 50 15.64 7.26 1.30
CA ILE A 50 14.41 7.95 1.72
C ILE A 50 14.48 9.49 1.47
N LEU A 51 15.66 9.99 1.11
CA LEU A 51 16.01 11.37 0.81
C LEU A 51 15.46 11.96 -0.50
N ALA A 52 14.82 11.17 -1.38
CA ALA A 52 14.31 11.70 -2.66
C ALA A 52 12.83 12.14 -2.66
N ARG A 53 12.13 12.11 -1.51
CA ARG A 53 10.79 12.72 -1.37
C ARG A 53 10.64 13.41 -0.02
N PRO A 54 11.04 14.69 0.10
CA PRO A 54 10.65 15.49 1.23
C PRO A 54 9.16 15.87 1.10
N ASN A 55 8.43 15.81 2.21
CA ASN A 55 7.09 16.34 2.43
C ASN A 55 5.91 15.67 1.69
N THR A 56 5.26 14.71 2.36
CA THR A 56 3.82 14.75 2.69
C THR A 56 3.49 13.54 3.57
N SER A 57 2.77 13.78 4.66
CA SER A 57 2.33 12.81 5.66
C SER A 57 1.80 11.50 5.06
N GLY A 58 2.27 10.33 5.53
CA GLY A 58 1.65 9.06 5.14
C GLY A 58 2.54 7.82 5.19
N TRP A 59 3.32 7.58 6.26
CA TRP A 59 4.00 6.28 6.42
C TRP A 59 3.14 5.36 7.29
N VAL A 60 3.05 4.08 6.93
CA VAL A 60 2.32 3.08 7.70
C VAL A 60 3.19 1.84 7.92
N GLY A 61 3.29 1.40 9.18
CA GLY A 61 3.95 0.14 9.51
C GLY A 61 3.06 -1.06 9.18
N LEU A 62 3.64 -2.25 9.08
CA LEU A 62 2.88 -3.50 8.89
C LEU A 62 1.80 -3.70 9.97
N ASP A 63 2.12 -3.38 11.22
CA ASP A 63 1.18 -3.55 12.34
C ASP A 63 0.04 -2.53 12.29
N GLU A 64 0.31 -1.31 11.80
CA GLU A 64 -0.73 -0.32 11.58
C GLU A 64 -1.59 -0.68 10.37
N LEU A 65 -1.02 -1.26 9.32
CA LEU A 65 -1.77 -1.80 8.20
C LEU A 65 -2.71 -2.92 8.65
N ARG A 66 -2.29 -3.78 9.59
CA ARG A 66 -3.12 -4.87 10.14
C ARG A 66 -4.23 -4.36 11.07
N THR A 67 -3.89 -3.44 11.97
CA THR A 67 -4.82 -3.00 13.03
C THR A 67 -5.70 -1.83 12.60
N ARG A 68 -5.22 -0.98 11.68
CA ARG A 68 -5.87 0.26 11.24
C ARG A 68 -5.97 0.38 9.73
N ALA A 69 -6.03 -0.74 9.01
CA ALA A 69 -6.24 -0.81 7.57
C ALA A 69 -7.29 0.21 7.10
N GLY A 70 -8.49 0.19 7.72
CA GLY A 70 -9.60 1.06 7.34
C GLY A 70 -9.20 2.54 7.25
N ARG A 71 -8.59 3.09 8.31
CA ARG A 71 -8.15 4.49 8.35
C ARG A 71 -7.05 4.80 7.33
N CYS A 72 -6.14 3.86 7.12
CA CYS A 72 -5.12 3.97 6.09
C CYS A 72 -5.76 4.10 4.70
N PHE A 73 -6.69 3.20 4.38
CA PHE A 73 -7.36 3.19 3.08
C PHE A 73 -8.39 4.31 2.90
N ASP A 74 -8.96 4.84 3.98
CA ASP A 74 -9.80 6.04 3.93
C ASP A 74 -8.97 7.27 3.53
N ARG A 75 -7.74 7.41 4.04
CA ARG A 75 -6.78 8.45 3.60
C ARG A 75 -6.38 8.27 2.14
N VAL A 76 -6.08 7.03 1.75
CA VAL A 76 -5.74 6.72 0.36
C VAL A 76 -6.90 7.00 -0.60
N ALA A 77 -8.13 6.65 -0.21
CA ALA A 77 -9.32 6.96 -0.98
C ALA A 77 -9.54 8.48 -1.12
N ALA A 78 -9.10 9.28 -0.14
CA ALA A 78 -9.11 10.74 -0.20
C ALA A 78 -8.00 11.34 -1.09
N GLY A 79 -7.14 10.50 -1.69
CA GLY A 79 -6.06 10.91 -2.57
C GLY A 79 -4.68 10.97 -1.92
N GLU A 80 -4.56 10.61 -0.63
CA GLU A 80 -3.25 10.50 0.04
C GLU A 80 -2.47 9.31 -0.52
N THR A 81 -1.18 9.50 -0.76
CA THR A 81 -0.28 8.37 -1.06
C THR A 81 0.33 7.91 0.26
N VAL A 82 0.19 6.63 0.56
CA VAL A 82 0.70 6.04 1.80
C VAL A 82 1.83 5.07 1.51
N ASP A 83 2.97 5.30 2.12
CA ASP A 83 4.17 4.48 1.99
C ASP A 83 4.21 3.41 3.11
N VAL A 84 4.40 2.14 2.74
CA VAL A 84 4.45 1.02 3.68
C VAL A 84 5.89 0.75 4.06
N VAL A 85 6.17 0.77 5.35
CA VAL A 85 7.52 0.52 5.90
C VAL A 85 7.56 -0.72 6.76
N ARG A 86 8.64 -1.50 6.60
CA ARG A 86 8.98 -2.63 7.45
C ARG A 86 10.46 -2.52 7.85
N GLY A 87 10.73 -2.53 9.16
CA GLY A 87 12.09 -2.46 9.68
C GLY A 87 12.88 -1.22 9.20
N GLY A 88 12.21 -0.06 9.09
CA GLY A 88 12.82 1.19 8.63
C GLY A 88 13.04 1.30 7.11
N ARG A 89 12.55 0.33 6.32
CA ARG A 89 12.67 0.32 4.86
C ARG A 89 11.30 0.38 4.18
N LEU A 90 11.20 1.17 3.12
CA LEU A 90 10.05 1.22 2.23
C LEU A 90 9.92 -0.11 1.46
N VAL A 91 8.77 -0.76 1.59
CA VAL A 91 8.52 -2.06 0.93
C VAL A 91 7.45 -1.99 -0.14
N ALA A 92 6.51 -1.05 -0.02
CA ALA A 92 5.44 -0.86 -0.98
C ALA A 92 4.89 0.56 -0.88
N ARG A 93 4.17 0.99 -1.92
CA ARG A 93 3.46 2.26 -1.95
C ARG A 93 1.98 2.01 -2.24
N ILE A 94 1.11 2.55 -1.42
CA ILE A 94 -0.33 2.50 -1.59
C ILE A 94 -0.78 3.82 -2.19
N VAL A 95 -1.34 3.75 -3.40
CA VAL A 95 -1.91 4.90 -4.09
C VAL A 95 -3.42 4.79 -4.17
N SER A 96 -4.09 5.94 -4.24
CA SER A 96 -5.51 5.97 -4.58
C SER A 96 -5.68 5.33 -5.95
N ALA A 97 -6.68 4.47 -6.09
CA ALA A 97 -6.98 3.90 -7.40
C ALA A 97 -7.47 4.96 -8.40
N ALA A 98 -7.84 6.16 -7.92
CA ALA A 98 -8.51 7.25 -8.60
C ALA A 98 -9.77 6.77 -9.38
N PRO A 99 -10.95 7.38 -9.16
CA PRO A 99 -12.01 7.23 -10.14
C PRO A 99 -11.54 7.94 -11.42
N SER A 100 -11.23 7.18 -12.47
CA SER A 100 -11.28 7.74 -13.83
C SER A 100 -12.68 8.33 -14.00
N ARG A 101 -12.75 9.65 -14.08
CA ARG A 101 -13.95 10.42 -14.39
C ARG A 101 -14.52 10.00 -15.74
#